data_AF-A0A8R1I2E8-F1
#
_entry.id   AF-A0A8R1I2E8-F1
#
_cell.length_a   1.000
_cell.length_b   1.000
_cell.length_c   1.000
_cell.angle_alpha   90.00
_cell.angle_beta   90.00
_cell.angle_gamma   90.00
#
_symmetry.space_group_name_H-M   'P 1'
#
loop_
_entity.id
_entity.type
_entity.pdbx_description
1 polymer ?
#
loop_
_entity_poly.entity_id
_entity_poly.type
_entity_poly.pdbx_seq_one_letter_code
_entity_poly.pdbx_strand_id
1 'polypeptide(L)'
;MQLNLTESKSNFRVIDISEMFSFTNQVYLGTYVLILILEICCAIINGLLIGMFYKLPTLRAKNLTLVYYLSVGDFITAITEAPYIIYMIKNWNPTLLDFDPLFIMIASIPLPIHLKISATITVGIALSRNIAIYFPATFRQINQTTYSSFTTIIGAILGVFDVILLFILSPIVRVPNCATSGCFVGHCFLYYWGISNMANRISTGILTTSMFFLTVPSFCVGFLELIGFSVFRLVGPFYSAALMATGICNGIIFICFNTELRGMLTKGRKKWAPPVSAWSVVKSNKLTT
;
A
#
# COMPACT_ATOMS: atom_id res chain seq x y z
N MET A 1 39.38 -44.85 -2.16
CA MET A 1 39.50 -43.51 -2.77
C MET A 1 38.15 -42.82 -2.63
N GLN A 2 37.96 -42.07 -1.55
CA GLN A 2 36.75 -41.30 -1.27
C GLN A 2 36.98 -39.88 -1.78
N LEU A 3 36.13 -39.42 -2.71
CA LEU A 3 36.15 -38.06 -3.25
C LEU A 3 35.03 -37.26 -2.56
N ASN A 4 35.45 -36.25 -1.81
CA ASN A 4 34.62 -35.36 -1.00
C ASN A 4 33.70 -34.48 -1.85
N LEU A 5 32.45 -34.38 -1.41
CA LEU A 5 31.49 -33.34 -1.77
C LEU A 5 31.90 -32.00 -1.14
N THR A 6 32.11 -30.96 -1.95
CA THR A 6 31.75 -29.56 -1.65
C THR A 6 32.09 -28.68 -2.84
N GLU A 7 31.09 -28.23 -3.61
CA GLU A 7 30.97 -26.86 -4.15
C GLU A 7 29.80 -26.77 -5.13
N SER A 8 28.68 -26.21 -4.67
CA SER A 8 27.83 -25.36 -5.52
C SER A 8 26.81 -24.63 -4.65
N LYS A 9 27.13 -23.41 -4.24
CA LYS A 9 26.14 -22.44 -3.80
C LYS A 9 26.33 -21.21 -4.69
N SER A 10 25.55 -21.20 -5.77
CA SER A 10 25.54 -20.13 -6.76
C SER A 10 25.24 -18.78 -6.10
N ASN A 11 26.22 -17.88 -6.17
CA ASN A 11 26.14 -16.46 -5.85
C ASN A 11 25.04 -15.77 -6.66
N PHE A 12 23.84 -15.65 -6.09
CA PHE A 12 22.90 -14.60 -6.46
C PHE A 12 23.29 -13.35 -5.67
N ARG A 13 24.22 -12.56 -6.21
CA ARG A 13 24.49 -11.21 -5.70
C ARG A 13 23.26 -10.35 -6.00
N VAL A 14 22.38 -10.22 -5.02
CA VAL A 14 21.58 -9.01 -4.86
C VAL A 14 22.62 -7.88 -4.83
N ILE A 15 22.57 -6.98 -5.79
CA ILE A 15 23.34 -5.75 -5.70
C ILE A 15 22.77 -5.03 -4.48
N ASP A 16 23.51 -5.03 -3.38
CA ASP A 16 23.22 -4.28 -2.18
C ASP A 16 23.30 -2.79 -2.53
N ILE A 17 22.18 -2.23 -3.01
CA ILE A 17 22.00 -0.79 -3.26
C ILE A 17 22.19 0.00 -1.93
N SER A 18 22.15 -0.69 -0.79
CA SER A 18 22.50 -0.19 0.55
C SER A 18 23.93 0.33 0.66
N GLU A 19 24.91 -0.23 -0.08
CA GLU A 19 26.30 0.28 -0.05
C GLU A 19 26.48 1.55 -0.89
N MET A 20 25.69 1.73 -1.96
CA MET A 20 25.84 2.87 -2.88
C MET A 20 25.28 4.19 -2.30
N PHE A 21 24.51 4.11 -1.21
CA PHE A 21 23.91 5.25 -0.51
C PHE A 21 24.03 5.09 1.01
N SER A 22 25.20 4.63 1.48
CA SER A 22 25.50 4.56 2.92
C SER A 22 25.60 5.97 3.49
N PHE A 23 24.51 6.46 4.08
CA PHE A 23 24.53 7.70 4.84
C PHE A 23 25.36 7.53 6.11
N THR A 24 25.98 8.63 6.55
CA THR A 24 26.65 8.66 7.85
C THR A 24 25.64 8.44 8.98
N ASN A 25 26.07 7.78 10.07
CA ASN A 25 25.28 7.60 11.29
C ASN A 25 24.66 8.91 11.80
N GLN A 26 25.32 10.05 11.58
CA GLN A 26 24.81 11.39 11.91
C GLN A 26 23.55 11.77 11.11
N VAL A 27 23.48 11.39 9.84
CA VAL A 27 22.30 11.62 8.99
C VAL A 27 21.14 10.74 9.44
N TYR A 28 21.40 9.51 9.89
CA TYR A 28 20.36 8.66 10.48
C TYR A 28 19.79 9.26 11.76
N LEU A 29 20.63 9.80 12.65
CA LEU A 29 20.17 10.52 13.84
C LEU A 29 19.29 11.72 13.48
N GLY A 30 19.73 12.55 12.52
CA GLY A 30 18.93 13.67 12.03
C GLY A 30 17.58 13.22 11.44
N THR A 31 17.56 12.08 10.76
CA THR A 31 16.33 11.48 10.21
C THR A 31 15.37 11.04 11.31
N TYR A 32 15.86 10.39 12.37
CA TYR A 32 15.01 9.96 13.49
C TYR A 32 14.40 11.15 14.23
N VAL A 33 15.18 12.20 14.48
CA VAL A 33 14.69 13.44 15.10
C VAL A 33 13.63 14.10 14.23
N LEU A 34 13.83 14.15 12.92
CA LEU A 34 12.84 14.67 11.98
C LEU A 34 11.54 13.87 12.02
N ILE A 35 11.62 12.53 12.00
CA ILE A 35 10.45 11.65 12.08
C ILE A 35 9.69 11.90 13.39
N LEU A 36 10.40 11.99 14.52
CA LEU A 36 9.77 12.27 15.82
C LEU A 36 9.02 13.61 15.83
N ILE A 37 9.59 14.65 15.23
CA ILE A 37 8.92 15.97 15.10
C ILE A 37 7.66 15.84 14.24
N LEU A 38 7.73 15.12 13.11
CA LEU A 38 6.59 14.88 12.23
C LEU A 38 5.49 14.06 12.94
N GLU A 39 5.84 13.05 13.73
CA GLU A 39 4.90 12.27 14.55
C GLU A 39 4.18 13.15 15.57
N ILE A 40 4.91 14.02 16.28
CA ILE A 40 4.31 14.96 17.24
C ILE A 40 3.32 15.89 16.53
N CYS A 41 3.71 16.47 15.39
CA CYS A 41 2.82 17.29 14.57
C CYS A 41 1.58 16.51 14.11
N CYS A 42 1.76 15.26 13.66
CA CYS A 42 0.68 14.38 13.23
C CYS A 42 -0.31 14.10 14.38
N ALA A 43 0.20 13.80 15.57
CA ALA A 43 -0.60 13.57 16.76
C ALA A 43 -1.39 14.82 17.18
N ILE A 44 -0.77 16.01 17.15
CA ILE A 44 -1.45 17.27 17.50
C ILE A 44 -2.58 17.56 16.51
N ILE A 45 -2.30 17.53 15.20
CA ILE A 45 -3.29 17.86 14.16
C ILE A 45 -4.46 16.86 14.20
N ASN A 46 -4.17 15.56 14.21
CA ASN A 46 -5.22 14.55 14.23
C ASN A 46 -5.98 14.53 15.56
N GLY A 47 -5.31 14.80 16.69
CA GLY A 47 -5.97 14.99 17.98
C GLY A 47 -6.95 16.16 17.99
N LEU A 48 -6.57 17.29 17.37
CA LEU A 48 -7.47 18.45 17.20
C LEU A 48 -8.68 18.11 16.32
N LEU A 49 -8.46 17.40 15.20
CA LEU A 49 -9.55 16.95 14.32
C LEU A 49 -10.53 16.04 15.07
N ILE A 50 -10.03 15.06 15.84
CA ILE A 50 -10.86 14.19 16.68
C ILE A 50 -11.66 15.02 17.70
N GLY A 51 -11.03 16.00 18.34
CA GLY A 51 -11.70 16.92 19.26
C GLY A 51 -12.82 17.73 18.60
N MET A 52 -12.62 18.18 17.35
CA MET A 52 -13.64 18.87 16.56
C MET A 52 -14.82 17.94 16.21
N PHE A 53 -14.56 16.70 15.78
CA PHE A 53 -15.59 15.69 15.51
C PHE A 53 -16.37 15.27 16.77
N TYR A 54 -15.75 15.37 17.94
CA TYR A 54 -16.43 15.15 19.22
C TYR A 54 -17.36 16.30 19.59
N LYS A 55 -16.89 17.55 19.46
CA LYS A 55 -17.66 18.76 19.83
C LYS A 55 -18.78 19.11 18.85
N LEU A 56 -18.61 18.83 17.56
CA LEU A 56 -19.56 19.23 16.51
C LEU A 56 -20.28 17.99 15.96
N PRO A 57 -21.45 17.61 16.49
CA PRO A 57 -22.20 16.44 16.01
C PRO A 57 -22.62 16.59 14.53
N THR A 58 -22.73 17.82 14.02
CA THR A 58 -22.99 18.15 12.61
C THR A 58 -21.89 17.64 11.67
N LEU A 59 -20.63 17.56 12.14
CA LEU A 59 -19.51 17.00 11.36
C LEU A 59 -19.54 15.46 11.33
N ARG A 60 -20.30 14.82 12.23
CA ARG A 60 -20.57 13.37 12.18
C ARG A 60 -21.63 13.00 11.14
N ALA A 61 -21.97 13.92 10.24
CA ALA A 61 -22.77 13.64 9.07
C ALA A 61 -22.21 12.43 8.30
N LYS A 62 -23.12 11.68 7.68
CA LYS A 62 -22.89 10.38 7.02
C LYS A 62 -21.68 10.35 6.07
N ASN A 63 -21.27 11.48 5.51
CA ASN A 63 -20.27 11.57 4.44
C ASN A 63 -18.83 11.75 4.93
N LEU A 64 -18.63 12.04 6.23
CA LEU A 64 -17.33 12.36 6.83
C LEU A 64 -16.88 11.31 7.87
N THR A 65 -17.68 10.25 8.07
CA THR A 65 -17.38 9.20 9.05
C THR A 65 -16.08 8.44 8.71
N LEU A 66 -15.79 8.19 7.44
CA LEU A 66 -14.50 7.59 7.03
C LEU A 66 -13.31 8.51 7.33
N VAL A 67 -13.48 9.83 7.21
CA VAL A 67 -12.43 10.81 7.51
C VAL A 67 -12.12 10.81 9.00
N TYR A 68 -13.14 10.70 9.85
CA TYR A 68 -12.96 10.53 11.29
C TYR A 68 -12.14 9.28 11.63
N TYR A 69 -12.48 8.12 11.05
CA TYR A 69 -11.72 6.88 11.28
C TYR A 69 -10.26 6.97 10.79
N LEU A 70 -10.02 7.68 9.69
CA LEU A 70 -8.67 7.94 9.20
C LEU A 70 -7.86 8.77 10.20
N SER A 71 -8.40 9.90 10.68
CA SER A 71 -7.72 10.73 11.68
C SER A 71 -7.47 10.00 13.00
N VAL A 72 -8.41 9.15 13.44
CA VAL A 72 -8.20 8.28 14.62
C VAL A 72 -7.05 7.30 14.37
N GLY A 73 -6.98 6.69 13.18
CA GLY A 73 -5.89 5.79 12.81
C GLY A 73 -4.53 6.48 12.76
N ASP A 74 -4.45 7.66 12.15
CA ASP A 74 -3.21 8.46 12.08
C ASP A 74 -2.73 8.86 13.49
N PHE A 75 -3.66 9.28 14.36
CA PHE A 75 -3.35 9.64 15.75
C PHE A 75 -2.81 8.47 16.56
N ILE A 76 -3.48 7.30 16.49
CA ILE A 76 -3.05 6.09 17.20
C ILE A 76 -1.66 5.68 16.71
N THR A 77 -1.44 5.70 15.40
CA THR A 77 -0.16 5.28 14.80
C THR A 77 0.98 6.15 15.28
N ALA A 78 0.81 7.47 15.26
CA ALA A 78 1.81 8.41 15.77
C ALA A 78 2.20 8.13 17.24
N ILE A 79 1.25 7.74 18.08
CA ILE A 79 1.52 7.39 19.49
C ILE A 79 2.24 6.03 19.59
N THR A 80 1.79 5.05 18.82
CA THR A 80 2.31 3.67 18.91
C THR A 80 3.66 3.48 18.21
N GLU A 81 4.00 4.33 17.24
CA GLU A 81 5.29 4.32 16.54
C GLU A 81 6.37 5.12 17.29
N ALA A 82 5.98 6.11 18.11
CA ALA A 82 6.93 6.89 18.90
C ALA A 82 7.92 6.05 19.75
N PRO A 83 7.54 4.94 20.42
CA PRO A 83 8.49 4.08 21.14
C PRO A 83 9.60 3.52 20.26
N TYR A 84 9.30 3.20 18.99
CA TYR A 84 10.30 2.74 18.02
C TYR A 84 11.33 3.84 17.73
N ILE A 85 10.87 5.05 17.40
CA ILE A 85 11.77 6.17 17.07
C ILE A 85 12.57 6.63 18.29
N ILE A 86 11.94 6.71 19.46
CA ILE A 86 12.63 7.08 20.72
C ILE A 86 13.73 6.06 21.05
N TYR A 87 13.48 4.77 20.87
CA TYR A 87 14.48 3.72 21.06
C TYR A 87 15.67 3.86 20.11
N MET A 88 15.40 4.16 18.83
CA MET A 88 16.43 4.38 17.82
C MET A 88 17.31 5.58 18.14
N ILE A 89 16.74 6.68 18.65
CA ILE A 89 17.49 7.87 19.08
C ILE A 89 18.32 7.56 20.33
N LYS A 90 17.73 6.91 21.33
CA LYS A 90 18.40 6.63 22.62
C LYS A 90 19.60 5.70 22.47
N ASN A 91 19.50 4.68 21.63
CA ASN A 91 20.55 3.68 21.42
C ASN A 91 21.43 4.00 20.21
N TRP A 92 21.29 5.20 19.62
CA TRP A 92 22.13 5.64 18.53
C TRP A 92 23.59 5.77 18.98
N ASN A 93 24.52 5.36 18.12
CA ASN A 93 25.95 5.49 18.35
C ASN A 93 26.64 5.95 17.05
N PRO A 94 27.56 6.92 17.11
CA PRO A 94 28.26 7.44 15.94
C PRO A 94 29.14 6.40 15.24
N THR A 95 29.59 5.36 15.94
CA THR A 95 30.59 4.39 15.45
C THR A 95 29.99 3.07 14.96
N LEU A 96 29.03 2.50 15.69
CA LEU A 96 28.42 1.20 15.37
C LEU A 96 26.95 1.24 15.80
N LEU A 97 26.04 1.04 14.86
CA LEU A 97 24.62 0.88 15.16
C LEU A 97 24.34 -0.60 15.48
N ASP A 98 23.95 -0.89 16.72
CA ASP A 98 23.53 -2.23 17.14
C ASP A 98 22.23 -2.09 17.94
N PHE A 99 21.14 -2.61 17.37
CA PHE A 99 19.80 -2.55 17.94
C PHE A 99 19.31 -3.97 18.26
N ASP A 100 18.46 -4.10 19.28
CA ASP A 100 17.82 -5.38 19.59
C ASP A 100 16.79 -5.72 18.50
N PRO A 101 17.01 -6.79 17.70
CA PRO A 101 16.13 -7.13 16.59
C PRO A 101 14.70 -7.44 17.04
N LEU A 102 14.52 -8.01 18.24
CA LEU A 102 13.18 -8.34 18.74
C LEU A 102 12.39 -7.07 19.04
N PHE A 103 13.01 -6.10 19.71
CA PHE A 103 12.38 -4.82 20.02
C PHE A 103 12.01 -4.07 18.75
N ILE A 104 12.92 -4.00 17.77
CA ILE A 104 12.69 -3.31 16.50
C ILE A 104 11.51 -3.92 15.74
N MET A 105 11.46 -5.25 15.63
CA MET A 105 10.36 -5.93 14.93
C MET A 105 9.01 -5.65 15.60
N ILE A 106 8.93 -5.76 16.93
CA ILE A 106 7.68 -5.51 17.68
C ILE A 106 7.27 -4.04 17.57
N ALA A 107 8.21 -3.12 17.77
CA ALA A 107 7.93 -1.69 17.75
C ALA A 107 7.58 -1.18 16.34
N SER A 108 7.97 -1.90 15.29
CA SER A 108 7.60 -1.59 13.89
C SER A 108 6.22 -2.09 13.45
N ILE A 109 5.51 -2.90 14.26
CA ILE A 109 4.17 -3.46 13.95
C ILE A 109 3.11 -2.39 13.61
N PRO A 110 3.06 -1.21 14.26
CA PRO A 110 2.02 -0.22 13.96
C PRO A 110 2.02 0.24 12.51
N LEU A 111 3.20 0.37 11.89
CA LEU A 111 3.37 0.85 10.52
C LEU A 111 2.66 -0.02 9.46
N PRO A 112 2.92 -1.35 9.34
CA PRO A 112 2.23 -2.20 8.37
C PRO A 112 0.72 -2.29 8.63
N ILE A 113 0.27 -2.30 9.90
CA ILE A 113 -1.16 -2.30 10.23
C ILE A 113 -1.80 -1.01 9.74
N HIS A 114 -1.24 0.14 10.11
CA HIS A 114 -1.78 1.45 9.77
C HIS A 114 -1.87 1.65 8.25
N LEU A 115 -0.78 1.35 7.53
CA LEU A 115 -0.74 1.48 6.08
C LEU A 115 -1.80 0.62 5.40
N LYS A 116 -2.08 -0.58 5.93
CA LYS A 116 -3.16 -1.41 5.40
C LYS A 116 -4.54 -0.83 5.68
N ILE A 117 -4.80 -0.40 6.91
CA ILE A 117 -6.07 0.22 7.30
C ILE A 117 -6.34 1.46 6.44
N SER A 118 -5.37 2.36 6.33
CA SER A 118 -5.47 3.61 5.55
C SER A 118 -5.72 3.32 4.07
N ALA A 119 -5.03 2.34 3.48
CA ALA A 119 -5.26 1.91 2.11
C ALA A 119 -6.68 1.35 1.90
N THR A 120 -7.16 0.49 2.80
CA THR A 120 -8.51 -0.07 2.71
C THR A 120 -9.60 0.99 2.91
N ILE A 121 -9.41 1.91 3.85
CA ILE A 121 -10.30 3.08 4.04
C ILE A 121 -10.35 3.89 2.75
N THR A 122 -9.21 4.16 2.12
CA THR A 122 -9.16 4.94 0.87
C THR A 122 -9.89 4.24 -0.28
N VAL A 123 -9.70 2.93 -0.45
CA VAL A 123 -10.48 2.11 -1.40
C VAL A 123 -11.97 2.18 -1.07
N GLY A 124 -12.35 2.10 0.21
CA GLY A 124 -13.73 2.25 0.66
C GLY A 124 -14.33 3.63 0.36
N ILE A 125 -13.57 4.71 0.53
CA ILE A 125 -14.00 6.06 0.12
C ILE A 125 -14.29 6.03 -1.38
N ALA A 126 -13.34 5.57 -2.21
CA ALA A 126 -13.52 5.54 -3.65
C ALA A 126 -14.73 4.69 -4.07
N LEU A 127 -14.90 3.51 -3.46
CA LEU A 127 -16.04 2.63 -3.71
C LEU A 127 -17.38 3.28 -3.30
N SER A 128 -17.44 3.92 -2.13
CA SER A 128 -18.65 4.60 -1.66
C SER A 128 -19.12 5.69 -2.63
N ARG A 129 -18.17 6.43 -3.24
CA ARG A 129 -18.47 7.47 -4.23
C ARG A 129 -18.96 6.88 -5.55
N ASN A 130 -18.37 5.77 -6.00
CA ASN A 130 -18.84 5.07 -7.19
C ASN A 130 -20.27 4.52 -6.98
N ILE A 131 -20.57 3.89 -5.84
CA ILE A 131 -21.92 3.40 -5.52
C ILE A 131 -22.94 4.54 -5.54
N ALA A 132 -22.60 5.71 -5.00
CA ALA A 132 -23.49 6.88 -5.01
C ALA A 132 -23.86 7.35 -6.43
N ILE A 133 -22.92 7.23 -7.38
CA ILE A 133 -23.11 7.65 -8.78
C ILE A 133 -23.89 6.60 -9.58
N TYR A 134 -23.49 5.33 -9.50
CA TYR A 134 -24.10 4.26 -10.28
C TYR A 134 -25.44 3.78 -9.72
N PHE A 135 -25.57 3.73 -8.39
CA PHE A 135 -26.74 3.16 -7.71
C PHE A 135 -27.21 4.09 -6.57
N PRO A 136 -27.76 5.27 -6.90
CA PRO A 136 -28.15 6.28 -5.91
C PRO A 136 -29.24 5.79 -4.95
N ALA A 137 -30.15 4.93 -5.41
CA ALA A 137 -31.19 4.33 -4.57
C ALA A 137 -30.58 3.42 -3.48
N THR A 138 -29.65 2.56 -3.87
CA THR A 138 -28.91 1.67 -2.95
C THR A 138 -28.05 2.48 -1.97
N PHE A 139 -27.35 3.50 -2.47
CA PHE A 139 -26.50 4.36 -1.61
C PHE A 139 -27.29 5.05 -0.49
N ARG A 140 -28.52 5.50 -0.78
CA ARG A 140 -29.40 6.14 0.23
C ARG A 140 -29.85 5.19 1.34
N GLN A 141 -29.93 3.89 1.06
CA GLN A 141 -30.32 2.86 2.02
C GLN A 141 -29.13 2.37 2.87
N ILE A 142 -27.89 2.54 2.40
CA ILE A 142 -26.69 2.13 3.14
C ILE A 142 -26.47 3.07 4.33
N ASN A 143 -26.37 2.48 5.53
CA ASN A 143 -25.92 3.21 6.70
C ASN A 143 -24.40 3.43 6.62
N GLN A 144 -23.98 4.69 6.45
CA GLN A 144 -22.57 5.04 6.28
C GLN A 144 -21.72 4.71 7.52
N THR A 145 -22.29 4.73 8.72
CA THR A 145 -21.56 4.35 9.93
C THR A 145 -21.21 2.88 9.95
N THR A 146 -22.16 2.01 9.57
CA THR A 146 -21.94 0.57 9.45
C THR A 146 -20.95 0.26 8.34
N TYR A 147 -21.09 0.93 7.18
CA TYR A 147 -20.18 0.79 6.06
C TYR A 147 -18.73 1.16 6.43
N SER A 148 -18.54 2.30 7.11
CA SER A 148 -17.23 2.77 7.55
C SER A 148 -16.61 1.77 8.53
N SER A 149 -17.40 1.30 9.50
CA SER A 149 -16.93 0.34 10.52
C SER A 149 -16.49 -0.97 9.88
N PHE A 150 -17.29 -1.50 8.95
CA PHE A 150 -16.94 -2.72 8.21
C PHE A 150 -15.66 -2.56 7.38
N THR A 151 -15.50 -1.42 6.70
CA THR A 151 -14.30 -1.10 5.92
C THR A 151 -13.06 -1.05 6.80
N THR A 152 -13.14 -0.40 7.95
CA THR A 152 -12.03 -0.33 8.93
C THR A 152 -11.70 -1.71 9.50
N ILE A 153 -12.70 -2.54 9.81
CA ILE A 153 -12.49 -3.91 10.32
C ILE A 153 -11.77 -4.78 9.28
N ILE A 154 -12.18 -4.72 8.00
CA ILE A 154 -11.47 -5.44 6.92
C ILE A 154 -10.01 -4.99 6.85
N GLY A 155 -9.77 -3.67 6.87
CA GLY A 155 -8.40 -3.13 6.87
C GLY A 155 -7.57 -3.63 8.05
N ALA A 156 -8.16 -3.71 9.23
CA ALA A 156 -7.49 -4.22 10.43
C ALA A 156 -7.16 -5.72 10.32
N ILE A 157 -8.08 -6.54 9.80
CA ILE A 157 -7.85 -7.97 9.57
C ILE A 157 -6.70 -8.18 8.58
N LEU A 158 -6.69 -7.43 7.48
CA LEU A 158 -5.59 -7.49 6.51
C LEU A 158 -4.26 -7.01 7.13
N GLY A 159 -4.30 -6.00 8.00
CA GLY A 159 -3.12 -5.54 8.74
C GLY A 159 -2.56 -6.60 9.70
N VAL A 160 -3.44 -7.29 10.43
CA VAL A 160 -3.05 -8.40 11.32
C VAL A 160 -2.45 -9.55 10.52
N PHE A 161 -3.01 -9.86 9.35
CA PHE A 161 -2.44 -10.87 8.45
C PHE A 161 -1.03 -10.50 7.99
N ASP A 162 -0.78 -9.24 7.62
CA ASP A 162 0.56 -8.74 7.30
C ASP A 162 1.52 -8.92 8.49
N VAL A 163 1.08 -8.68 9.73
CA VAL A 163 1.92 -8.88 10.92
C VAL A 163 2.24 -10.36 11.15
N ILE A 164 1.28 -11.25 10.93
CA ILE A 164 1.53 -12.70 11.01
C ILE A 164 2.59 -13.09 9.97
N LEU A 165 2.46 -12.61 8.73
CA LEU A 165 3.45 -12.86 7.69
C LEU A 165 4.81 -12.23 8.00
N LEU A 166 4.85 -11.06 8.64
CA LEU A 166 6.08 -10.41 9.09
C LEU A 166 6.90 -11.35 9.97
N PHE A 167 6.28 -11.96 10.99
CA PHE A 167 6.96 -12.88 11.91
C PHE A 167 7.23 -14.26 11.32
N ILE A 168 6.40 -14.76 10.39
CA ILE A 168 6.64 -16.05 9.74
C ILE A 168 7.81 -15.98 8.75
N LEU A 169 7.91 -14.87 7.99
CA LEU A 169 8.85 -14.75 6.88
C LEU A 169 10.16 -14.04 7.24
N SER A 170 10.27 -13.48 8.45
CA SER A 170 11.45 -12.73 8.89
C SER A 170 12.15 -13.43 10.05
N PRO A 171 13.42 -13.87 9.88
CA PRO A 171 14.19 -14.42 10.98
C PRO A 171 14.64 -13.31 11.94
N ILE A 172 14.52 -13.55 13.25
CA ILE A 172 14.97 -12.61 14.29
C ILE A 172 16.49 -12.82 14.46
N VAL A 173 17.28 -12.05 13.72
CA VAL A 173 18.75 -12.10 13.76
C VAL A 173 19.33 -10.72 14.02
N ARG A 174 20.46 -10.66 14.72
CA ARG A 174 21.18 -9.39 14.91
C ARG A 174 21.85 -8.96 13.62
N VAL A 175 21.67 -7.70 13.26
CA VAL A 175 22.24 -7.10 12.05
C VAL A 175 22.99 -5.82 12.46
N PRO A 176 24.32 -5.89 12.67
CA PRO A 176 25.10 -4.70 13.00
C PRO A 176 25.12 -3.72 11.82
N ASN A 177 25.25 -2.43 12.12
CA ASN A 177 25.21 -1.32 11.14
C ASN A 177 23.90 -1.21 10.33
N CYS A 178 22.79 -1.72 10.85
CA CYS A 178 21.47 -1.51 10.24
C CYS A 178 20.74 -0.34 10.91
N ALA A 179 20.41 0.69 10.13
CA ALA A 179 19.75 1.92 10.60
C ALA A 179 18.23 1.94 10.36
N THR A 180 17.64 0.87 9.83
CA THR A 180 16.22 0.86 9.47
C THR A 180 15.56 -0.46 9.84
N SER A 181 14.30 -0.45 10.25
CA SER A 181 13.52 -1.68 10.45
C SER A 181 13.53 -2.59 9.22
N GLY A 182 13.66 -2.02 8.01
CA GLY A 182 13.74 -2.75 6.75
C GLY A 182 14.85 -3.79 6.67
N CYS A 183 16.03 -3.57 7.28
CA CYS A 183 17.10 -4.60 7.24
C CYS A 183 16.98 -5.68 8.33
N PHE A 184 16.05 -5.55 9.28
CA PHE A 184 15.68 -6.64 10.20
C PHE A 184 14.60 -7.56 9.62
N VAL A 185 14.00 -7.17 8.50
CA VAL A 185 12.84 -7.83 7.89
C VAL A 185 13.27 -8.65 6.69
N GLY A 186 12.69 -9.84 6.52
CA GLY A 186 13.05 -10.75 5.44
C GLY A 186 12.67 -10.20 4.06
N HIS A 187 13.52 -10.44 3.04
CA HIS A 187 13.25 -10.03 1.66
C HIS A 187 11.92 -10.55 1.10
N CYS A 188 11.51 -11.77 1.49
CA CYS A 188 10.22 -12.34 1.09
C CYS A 188 9.04 -11.51 1.60
N PHE A 189 9.11 -11.02 2.84
CA PHE A 189 8.08 -10.14 3.39
C PHE A 189 8.10 -8.77 2.71
N LEU A 190 9.28 -8.15 2.55
CA LEU A 190 9.39 -6.84 1.90
C LEU A 190 8.83 -6.86 0.47
N TYR A 191 9.06 -7.95 -0.27
CA TYR A 191 8.50 -8.15 -1.61
C TYR A 191 6.96 -8.27 -1.57
N TYR A 192 6.43 -9.13 -0.69
CA TYR A 192 4.98 -9.26 -0.48
C TYR A 192 4.32 -7.93 -0.08
N TRP A 193 4.89 -7.25 0.92
CA TRP A 193 4.38 -6.02 1.46
C TRP A 193 4.40 -4.90 0.40
N GLY A 194 5.47 -4.81 -0.38
CA GLY A 194 5.58 -3.90 -1.51
C GLY A 194 4.49 -4.13 -2.57
N ILE A 195 4.27 -5.38 -2.99
CA ILE A 195 3.25 -5.71 -4.00
C ILE A 195 1.83 -5.49 -3.48
N SER A 196 1.55 -5.89 -2.24
CA SER A 196 0.20 -5.72 -1.65
C SER A 196 -0.18 -4.24 -1.57
N ASN A 197 0.75 -3.38 -1.16
CA ASN A 197 0.54 -1.93 -1.11
C ASN A 197 0.39 -1.33 -2.52
N MET A 198 1.13 -1.88 -3.49
CA MET A 198 1.01 -1.48 -4.88
C MET A 198 -0.37 -1.82 -5.45
N ALA A 199 -0.87 -3.03 -5.18
CA ALA A 199 -2.19 -3.48 -5.61
C ALA A 199 -3.31 -2.60 -5.03
N ASN A 200 -3.23 -2.25 -3.74
CA ASN A 200 -4.20 -1.34 -3.10
C ASN A 200 -4.22 0.05 -3.76
N ARG A 201 -3.04 0.58 -4.10
CA ARG A 201 -2.92 1.86 -4.82
C ARG A 201 -3.51 1.81 -6.22
N ILE A 202 -3.25 0.71 -6.96
CA ILE A 202 -3.84 0.50 -8.29
C ILE A 202 -5.37 0.42 -8.20
N SER A 203 -5.90 -0.35 -7.25
CA SER A 203 -7.35 -0.45 -7.03
C SER A 203 -7.99 0.91 -6.76
N THR A 204 -7.40 1.70 -5.86
CA THR A 204 -7.84 3.08 -5.59
C THR A 204 -7.77 3.96 -6.82
N GLY A 205 -6.68 3.89 -7.59
CA GLY A 205 -6.50 4.65 -8.82
C GLY A 205 -7.60 4.35 -9.84
N ILE A 206 -7.86 3.07 -10.10
CA ILE A 206 -8.92 2.57 -10.98
C ILE A 206 -10.30 3.10 -10.55
N LEU A 207 -10.64 2.99 -9.27
CA LEU A 207 -11.92 3.46 -8.71
C LEU A 207 -12.06 4.99 -8.80
N THR A 208 -10.96 5.71 -8.67
CA THR A 208 -10.98 7.18 -8.75
C THR A 208 -11.06 7.66 -10.20
N THR A 209 -10.37 6.99 -11.13
CA THR A 209 -10.49 7.30 -12.55
C THR A 209 -11.86 6.94 -13.11
N SER A 210 -12.45 5.81 -12.71
CA SER A 210 -13.82 5.48 -13.11
C SER A 210 -14.80 6.56 -12.68
N MET A 211 -14.64 7.08 -11.46
CA MET A 211 -15.44 8.19 -10.99
C MET A 211 -15.27 9.44 -11.88
N PHE A 212 -14.03 9.87 -12.14
CA PHE A 212 -13.73 11.08 -12.94
C PHE A 212 -14.31 11.02 -14.36
N PHE A 213 -14.12 9.91 -15.06
CA PHE A 213 -14.59 9.75 -16.43
C PHE A 213 -16.12 9.65 -16.56
N LEU A 214 -16.85 9.48 -15.46
CA LEU A 214 -18.32 9.42 -15.46
C LEU A 214 -18.98 10.68 -14.91
N THR A 215 -18.35 11.36 -13.95
CA THR A 215 -18.83 12.67 -13.49
C THR A 215 -18.64 13.74 -14.55
N VAL A 216 -17.50 13.78 -15.25
CA VAL A 216 -17.22 14.82 -16.28
C VAL A 216 -18.28 14.83 -17.42
N PRO A 217 -18.68 13.70 -18.02
CA PRO A 217 -19.78 13.68 -18.98
C PRO A 217 -21.12 14.13 -18.39
N SER A 218 -21.40 13.79 -17.13
CA SER A 218 -22.66 14.17 -16.46
C SER A 218 -22.74 15.69 -16.22
N PHE A 219 -21.63 16.33 -15.88
CA PHE A 219 -21.53 17.79 -15.80
C PHE A 219 -21.67 18.47 -17.16
N CYS A 220 -21.03 17.93 -18.21
CA CYS A 220 -21.20 18.42 -19.57
C CYS A 220 -22.65 18.29 -20.05
N VAL A 221 -23.30 17.16 -19.78
CA VAL A 221 -24.72 16.92 -20.10
C VAL A 221 -25.63 17.89 -19.37
N GLY A 222 -25.44 18.10 -18.06
CA GLY A 222 -26.24 19.07 -17.30
C GLY A 222 -26.06 20.51 -17.78
N PHE A 223 -24.86 20.88 -18.23
CA PHE A 223 -24.60 22.19 -18.84
C PHE A 223 -25.26 22.34 -20.22
N LEU A 224 -25.24 21.29 -21.06
CA LEU A 224 -25.87 21.28 -22.38
C LEU A 224 -27.41 21.27 -22.30
N GLU A 225 -27.98 20.66 -21.25
CA GLU A 225 -29.42 20.71 -20.97
C GLU A 225 -29.87 22.11 -20.54
N LEU A 226 -29.01 22.85 -19.81
CA LEU A 226 -29.23 24.26 -19.46
C LEU A 226 -29.27 25.19 -20.69
N ILE A 227 -28.62 24.78 -21.79
CA ILE A 227 -28.60 25.47 -23.09
C ILE A 227 -29.81 25.08 -23.97
N GLY A 228 -30.67 24.17 -23.51
CA GLY A 228 -31.98 23.88 -24.12
C GLY A 228 -32.01 22.71 -25.11
N PHE A 229 -30.96 21.87 -25.18
CA PHE A 229 -30.98 20.64 -25.97
C PHE A 229 -31.53 19.46 -25.15
N SER A 230 -32.57 18.76 -25.63
CA SER A 230 -33.16 17.62 -24.91
C SER A 230 -32.24 16.40 -24.92
N VAL A 231 -31.64 16.05 -23.77
CA VAL A 231 -30.50 15.13 -23.73
C VAL A 231 -30.91 13.65 -23.64
N PHE A 232 -32.13 13.32 -23.21
CA PHE A 232 -32.56 11.93 -22.94
C PHE A 232 -32.51 10.95 -24.14
N ARG A 233 -32.53 11.43 -25.40
CA ARG A 233 -32.35 10.59 -26.61
C ARG A 233 -30.89 10.45 -27.07
N LEU A 234 -29.96 11.26 -26.54
CA LEU A 234 -28.56 11.36 -26.97
C LEU A 234 -27.55 10.81 -25.94
N VAL A 235 -27.95 10.62 -24.67
CA VAL A 235 -27.05 10.23 -23.56
C VAL A 235 -26.51 8.80 -23.65
N GLY A 236 -27.25 7.87 -24.27
CA GLY A 236 -26.84 6.46 -24.39
C GLY A 236 -25.42 6.26 -24.96
N PRO A 237 -25.07 6.90 -26.10
CA PRO A 237 -23.72 6.87 -26.66
C PRO A 237 -22.63 7.45 -25.74
N PHE A 238 -22.92 8.54 -25.00
CA PHE A 238 -21.95 9.20 -24.12
C PHE A 238 -21.65 8.38 -22.86
N TYR A 239 -22.65 7.71 -22.29
CA TYR A 239 -22.45 6.78 -21.18
C TYR A 239 -21.57 5.59 -21.60
N SER A 240 -21.82 5.04 -22.79
CA SER A 240 -20.97 3.99 -23.37
C SER A 240 -19.55 4.48 -23.64
N ALA A 241 -19.37 5.69 -24.18
CA ALA A 241 -18.05 6.27 -24.40
C ALA A 241 -17.27 6.51 -23.09
N ALA A 242 -17.95 6.97 -22.03
CA ALA A 242 -17.37 7.16 -20.71
C ALA A 242 -16.95 5.85 -20.03
N LEU A 243 -17.75 4.78 -20.19
CA LEU A 243 -17.37 3.43 -19.76
C LEU A 243 -16.13 2.91 -20.50
N MET A 244 -16.06 3.14 -21.81
CA MET A 244 -14.89 2.75 -22.61
C MET A 244 -13.64 3.56 -22.24
N ALA A 245 -13.78 4.87 -22.01
CA ALA A 245 -12.69 5.74 -21.56
C ALA A 245 -12.19 5.36 -20.15
N THR A 246 -13.10 5.00 -19.25
CA THR A 246 -12.79 4.42 -17.94
C THR A 246 -11.98 3.13 -18.10
N GLY A 247 -12.42 2.22 -18.97
CA GLY A 247 -11.71 0.97 -19.27
C GLY A 247 -10.29 1.21 -19.80
N ILE A 248 -10.12 2.18 -20.71
CA ILE A 248 -8.81 2.56 -21.25
C ILE A 248 -7.92 3.13 -20.14
N CYS A 249 -8.44 4.01 -19.29
CA CYS A 249 -7.66 4.62 -18.21
C CYS A 249 -7.28 3.61 -17.12
N ASN A 250 -8.19 2.70 -16.79
CA ASN A 250 -7.90 1.58 -15.88
C ASN A 250 -6.80 0.68 -16.46
N GLY A 251 -6.82 0.44 -17.77
CA GLY A 251 -5.77 -0.28 -18.49
C GLY A 251 -4.42 0.45 -18.47
N ILE A 252 -4.40 1.76 -18.70
CA ILE A 252 -3.19 2.59 -18.64
C ILE A 252 -2.59 2.60 -17.24
N ILE A 253 -3.41 2.77 -16.19
CA ILE A 253 -2.96 2.72 -14.79
C ILE A 253 -2.35 1.35 -14.49
N PHE A 254 -3.03 0.26 -14.87
CA PHE A 254 -2.52 -1.08 -14.68
C PHE A 254 -1.16 -1.28 -15.37
N ILE A 255 -0.99 -0.81 -16.61
CA ILE A 255 0.27 -0.92 -17.36
C ILE A 255 1.38 -0.03 -16.79
N CYS A 256 1.09 1.22 -16.43
CA CYS A 256 2.07 2.18 -15.93
C CYS A 256 2.61 1.80 -14.55
N PHE A 257 1.76 1.25 -13.69
CA PHE A 257 2.13 0.94 -12.32
C PHE A 257 2.62 -0.52 -12.18
N ASN A 258 2.16 -1.46 -13.01
CA ASN A 258 2.69 -2.83 -12.96
C ASN A 258 4.14 -2.91 -13.50
N THR A 259 5.11 -2.97 -12.59
CA THR A 259 6.55 -3.03 -12.87
C THR A 259 6.95 -4.28 -13.63
N GLU A 260 6.31 -5.42 -13.35
CA GLU A 260 6.55 -6.70 -14.00
C GLU A 260 6.04 -6.70 -15.44
N LEU A 261 4.81 -6.21 -15.66
CA LEU A 261 4.21 -6.06 -16.99
C LEU A 261 4.99 -5.05 -17.85
N ARG A 262 5.43 -3.93 -17.27
CA ARG A 262 6.32 -2.97 -17.94
C ARG A 262 7.67 -3.59 -18.27
N GLY A 263 8.20 -4.44 -17.39
CA GLY A 263 9.38 -5.26 -17.64
C GLY A 263 9.20 -6.24 -18.81
N MET A 264 8.02 -6.84 -18.93
CA MET A 264 7.67 -7.73 -20.05
C MET A 264 7.47 -6.96 -21.37
N LEU A 265 6.81 -5.80 -21.34
CA LEU A 265 6.61 -4.93 -22.51
C LEU A 265 7.94 -4.37 -23.04
N THR A 266 8.87 -4.02 -22.14
CA THR A 266 10.21 -3.54 -22.50
C THR A 266 11.12 -4.67 -22.98
N LYS A 267 11.05 -5.87 -22.36
CA LYS A 267 11.76 -7.07 -22.83
C LYS A 267 11.19 -7.65 -24.13
N GLY A 268 9.90 -7.45 -24.41
CA GLY A 268 9.27 -7.84 -25.68
C GLY A 268 9.88 -7.17 -26.92
N ARG A 269 10.65 -6.09 -26.76
CA ARG A 269 11.37 -5.42 -27.85
C ARG A 269 12.76 -6.01 -28.16
N LYS A 270 13.29 -6.91 -27.32
CA LYS A 270 14.51 -7.68 -27.59
C LYS A 270 14.25 -9.16 -27.26
N LYS A 271 13.97 -9.96 -28.30
CA LYS A 271 13.83 -11.43 -28.33
C LYS A 271 13.86 -12.09 -26.94
N TRP A 272 12.68 -12.37 -26.41
CA TRP A 272 12.48 -13.20 -25.24
C TRP A 272 12.89 -14.64 -25.55
N ALA A 273 13.94 -15.13 -24.88
CA ALA A 273 14.17 -16.56 -24.70
C ALA A 273 13.65 -16.92 -23.29
N PRO A 274 12.81 -17.96 -23.13
CA PRO A 274 12.31 -18.36 -21.82
C PRO A 274 13.48 -18.79 -20.92
N PRO A 275 13.44 -18.49 -19.61
CA PRO A 275 14.27 -19.21 -18.66
C PRO A 275 13.81 -20.67 -18.66
N VAL A 276 14.72 -21.59 -18.95
CA VAL A 276 14.49 -23.03 -18.83
C VAL A 276 14.08 -23.29 -17.39
N SER A 277 12.81 -23.65 -17.17
CA SER A 277 12.29 -24.07 -15.89
C SER A 277 13.08 -25.30 -15.43
N ALA A 278 13.80 -25.20 -14.31
CA ALA A 278 14.51 -26.33 -13.69
C ALA A 278 13.57 -27.39 -13.06
N TRP A 279 12.33 -27.49 -13.54
CA TRP A 279 11.31 -28.43 -13.05
C TRP A 279 10.95 -29.53 -14.06
N SER A 280 11.71 -29.69 -15.16
CA SER A 280 11.45 -30.72 -16.18
C SER A 280 12.49 -31.85 -16.29
N VAL A 281 13.50 -31.94 -15.42
CA VAL A 281 14.53 -33.01 -15.51
C VAL A 281 14.23 -34.25 -14.64
N VAL A 282 13.09 -34.31 -13.92
CA VAL A 282 12.74 -35.48 -13.08
C VAL A 282 11.81 -36.49 -13.79
N LYS A 283 11.46 -36.30 -15.07
CA LYS A 283 10.44 -37.14 -15.71
C LYS A 283 10.76 -37.59 -17.14
N SER A 284 11.96 -38.14 -17.36
CA SER A 284 12.21 -39.04 -18.50
C SER A 284 13.60 -39.69 -18.34
N ASN A 285 13.65 -40.87 -17.73
CA ASN A 285 14.58 -41.98 -18.04
C ASN A 285 14.42 -43.15 -17.05
N LYS A 286 13.17 -43.47 -16.68
CA LYS A 286 12.77 -44.87 -16.51
C LYS A 286 12.19 -45.30 -17.85
N LEU A 287 12.62 -46.45 -18.35
CA LEU A 287 12.30 -47.12 -19.64
C LEU A 287 13.33 -46.86 -20.74
N THR A 288 14.40 -47.67 -20.81
CA THR A 288 14.52 -48.85 -21.70
C THR A 288 15.95 -49.42 -21.62
N THR A 289 16.03 -50.73 -21.40
CA THR A 289 17.19 -51.65 -21.49
C THR A 289 18.39 -51.41 -20.59
#